data_AF-A0A947Z9D9-F1
#
_entry.id   AF-A0A947Z9D9-F1
#
_cell.length_a   1.000
_cell.length_b   1.000
_cell.length_c   1.000
_cell.angle_alpha   90.00
_cell.angle_beta   90.00
_cell.angle_gamma   90.00
#
_symmetry.space_group_name_H-M   'P 1'
#
loop_
_entity.id
_entity.type
_entity.pdbx_description
1 polymer ?
#
loop_
_entity_poly.entity_id
_entity_poly.type
_entity_poly.pdbx_seq_one_letter_code
_entity_poly.pdbx_strand_id
1 'polypeptide(L)'
;MKNFCLILTSVVLLGCSPKVMDLKTASNLNTPEAYRSFLFHSESEDERFAARLKLETLLYFQLKQSTGIAPVITFLHEFPKGKHHREAHRLLATRRAERALSSKGVWPLIRFLHYHPRHPMGKQVRKVLEARWFEQLEKTPTITGIRRYLDYFPLGIHFRPAMERLAALELAKLGDNPSPEALSLLSIAYADTKAGARAKAALARMRHLEVLIAGEFHAVAALLLREKNLPGDLVAASLKRHMQRAVLSLDGKTLESLCSLTTHYTCPKQLSLAMKRWKGLSKARHNGLLQMVRKAAPFVPYPSLKTLTVAMNSTDLRTIWIAL
;
A
#
# COMPACT_ATOMS: atom_id res chain seq x y z
N MET A 1 -13.99 62.59 -63.65
CA MET A 1 -14.67 61.82 -64.73
C MET A 1 -15.36 60.64 -64.04
N LYS A 2 -16.69 60.68 -63.86
CA LYS A 2 -17.70 60.05 -64.75
C LYS A 2 -17.53 58.51 -64.73
N ASN A 3 -18.41 57.67 -64.18
CA ASN A 3 -19.86 57.65 -64.31
C ASN A 3 -20.57 56.87 -63.19
N PHE A 4 -21.71 57.42 -62.77
CA PHE A 4 -22.84 56.78 -62.11
C PHE A 4 -23.39 55.63 -62.98
N CYS A 5 -23.68 54.46 -62.38
CA CYS A 5 -24.60 53.48 -62.95
C CYS A 5 -25.59 53.04 -61.87
N LEU A 6 -26.75 53.69 -61.91
CA LEU A 6 -27.89 53.55 -61.02
C LEU A 6 -28.73 52.38 -61.57
N ILE A 7 -28.51 51.16 -61.09
CA ILE A 7 -29.35 50.00 -61.44
C ILE A 7 -30.45 49.89 -60.39
N LEU A 8 -31.64 50.28 -60.82
CA LEU A 8 -32.91 50.18 -60.11
C LEU A 8 -33.35 48.71 -60.10
N THR A 9 -33.00 47.96 -59.04
CA THR A 9 -33.49 46.60 -58.82
C THR A 9 -34.88 46.65 -58.18
N SER A 10 -35.91 46.53 -59.02
CA SER A 10 -37.30 46.30 -58.61
C SER A 10 -37.44 44.97 -57.87
N VAL A 11 -37.39 45.02 -56.54
CA VAL A 11 -37.70 43.89 -55.64
C VAL A 11 -39.22 43.64 -55.70
N VAL A 12 -39.62 42.70 -56.55
CA VAL A 12 -40.98 42.16 -56.57
C VAL A 12 -41.15 41.28 -55.32
N LEU A 13 -41.80 41.83 -54.29
CA LEU A 13 -42.30 41.09 -53.12
C LEU A 13 -43.51 40.25 -53.54
N LEU A 14 -43.29 39.15 -54.26
CA LEU A 14 -44.29 38.08 -54.38
C LEU A 14 -44.41 37.43 -53.00
N GLY A 15 -45.47 37.79 -52.27
CA GLY A 15 -45.84 37.20 -50.99
C GLY A 15 -46.17 35.72 -51.16
N CYS A 16 -45.16 34.86 -51.12
CA CYS A 16 -45.34 33.43 -50.90
C CYS A 16 -45.81 33.24 -49.46
N SER A 17 -47.13 33.33 -49.22
CA SER A 17 -47.71 32.80 -47.99
C SER A 17 -47.26 31.34 -47.88
N PRO A 18 -46.51 30.96 -46.84
CA PRO A 18 -46.05 29.59 -46.69
C PRO A 18 -47.27 28.69 -46.66
N LYS A 19 -47.37 27.79 -47.64
CA LYS A 19 -48.47 26.83 -47.72
C LYS A 19 -48.50 26.04 -46.42
N VAL A 20 -49.54 26.23 -45.61
CA VAL A 20 -49.73 25.52 -44.34
C VAL A 20 -49.71 24.02 -44.65
N MET A 21 -48.76 23.31 -44.06
CA MET A 21 -48.62 21.87 -44.23
C MET A 21 -49.70 21.19 -43.38
N ASP A 22 -50.56 20.36 -43.98
CA ASP A 22 -51.53 19.55 -43.26
C ASP A 22 -50.94 18.19 -42.82
N LEU A 23 -51.63 17.49 -41.91
CA LEU A 23 -51.14 16.22 -41.37
C LEU A 23 -51.00 15.16 -42.47
N LYS A 24 -51.89 15.18 -43.46
CA LYS A 24 -51.86 14.25 -44.59
C LYS A 24 -50.58 14.43 -45.42
N THR A 25 -50.20 15.66 -45.71
CA THR A 25 -48.96 15.99 -46.43
C THR A 25 -47.74 15.59 -45.60
N ALA A 26 -47.73 15.90 -44.30
CA ALA A 26 -46.64 15.48 -43.42
C ALA A 26 -46.53 13.95 -43.34
N SER A 27 -47.67 13.24 -43.29
CA SER A 27 -47.73 11.78 -43.30
C SER A 27 -47.26 11.18 -44.62
N ASN A 28 -47.54 11.82 -45.75
CA ASN A 28 -47.08 11.37 -47.06
C ASN A 28 -45.56 11.52 -47.22
N LEU A 29 -44.99 12.64 -46.74
CA LEU A 29 -43.55 12.86 -46.76
C LEU A 29 -42.82 11.96 -45.74
N ASN A 30 -43.44 11.73 -44.59
CA ASN A 30 -42.95 10.87 -43.51
C ASN A 30 -41.49 11.19 -43.06
N THR A 31 -41.11 12.47 -43.07
CA THR A 31 -39.80 12.94 -42.59
C THR A 31 -39.93 13.74 -41.29
N PRO A 32 -38.91 13.74 -40.40
CA PRO A 32 -38.94 14.56 -39.19
C PRO A 32 -39.20 16.04 -39.45
N GLU A 33 -38.66 16.59 -40.53
CA GLU A 33 -38.81 18.00 -40.92
C GLU A 33 -40.25 18.33 -41.28
N ALA A 34 -40.94 17.43 -42.00
CA ALA A 34 -42.34 17.60 -42.35
C ALA A 34 -43.24 17.61 -41.09
N TYR A 35 -43.04 16.68 -40.16
CA TYR A 35 -43.79 16.68 -38.90
C TYR A 35 -43.47 17.88 -38.00
N ARG A 36 -42.21 18.35 -37.95
CA ARG A 36 -41.86 19.57 -37.20
C ARG A 36 -42.53 20.82 -37.79
N SER A 37 -42.55 20.93 -39.12
CA SER A 37 -43.24 22.02 -39.82
C SER A 37 -44.75 22.00 -39.56
N PHE A 38 -45.37 20.80 -39.62
CA PHE A 38 -46.78 20.62 -39.25
C PHE A 38 -47.05 21.03 -37.80
N LEU A 39 -46.26 20.55 -36.83
CA LEU A 39 -46.42 20.84 -35.39
C LEU A 39 -46.30 22.32 -35.04
N PHE A 40 -45.58 23.10 -35.86
CA PHE A 40 -45.41 24.53 -35.69
C PHE A 40 -46.65 25.32 -36.12
N HIS A 41 -47.36 24.88 -37.17
CA HIS A 41 -48.50 25.60 -37.75
C HIS A 41 -49.87 25.02 -37.36
N SER A 42 -49.92 23.81 -36.81
CA SER A 42 -51.19 23.15 -36.47
C SER A 42 -51.80 23.69 -35.18
N GLU A 43 -53.11 23.91 -35.19
CA GLU A 43 -53.92 24.33 -34.03
C GLU A 43 -54.62 23.14 -33.34
N SER A 44 -54.84 22.03 -34.04
CA SER A 44 -55.58 20.87 -33.53
C SER A 44 -54.75 20.04 -32.56
N GLU A 45 -55.18 19.93 -31.30
CA GLU A 45 -54.45 19.19 -30.27
C GLU A 45 -54.32 17.69 -30.60
N ASP A 46 -55.38 17.06 -31.10
CA ASP A 46 -55.39 15.63 -31.45
C ASP A 46 -54.43 15.32 -32.59
N GLU A 47 -54.43 16.15 -33.65
CA GLU A 47 -53.51 15.97 -34.77
C GLU A 47 -52.06 16.24 -34.36
N ARG A 48 -51.82 17.24 -33.50
CA ARG A 48 -50.49 17.50 -32.94
C ARG A 48 -50.00 16.34 -32.09
N PHE A 49 -50.87 15.72 -31.29
CA PHE A 49 -50.51 14.53 -30.52
C PHE A 49 -50.11 13.37 -31.44
N ALA A 50 -50.91 13.08 -32.47
CA ALA A 50 -50.61 12.04 -33.46
C ALA A 50 -49.31 12.31 -34.21
N ALA A 51 -49.10 13.56 -34.68
CA ALA A 51 -47.87 13.98 -35.34
C ALA A 51 -46.64 13.86 -34.43
N ARG A 52 -46.76 14.23 -33.15
CA ARG A 52 -45.67 14.14 -32.17
C ARG A 52 -45.26 12.69 -31.91
N LEU A 53 -46.21 11.77 -31.78
CA LEU A 53 -45.92 10.34 -31.61
C LEU A 53 -45.19 9.76 -32.83
N LYS A 54 -45.59 10.20 -34.03
CA LYS A 54 -44.96 9.77 -35.28
C LYS A 54 -43.56 10.35 -35.45
N LEU A 55 -43.37 11.64 -35.13
CA LEU A 55 -42.05 12.29 -35.09
C LEU A 55 -41.12 11.60 -34.09
N GLU A 56 -41.58 11.31 -32.87
CA GLU A 56 -40.81 10.58 -31.86
C GLU A 56 -40.34 9.22 -32.41
N THR A 57 -41.25 8.48 -33.03
CA THR A 57 -40.96 7.16 -33.61
C THR A 57 -39.88 7.25 -34.69
N LEU A 58 -39.98 8.21 -35.62
CA LEU A 58 -38.99 8.42 -36.68
C LEU A 58 -37.62 8.81 -36.13
N LEU A 59 -37.57 9.77 -35.21
CA LEU A 59 -36.33 10.22 -34.58
C LEU A 59 -35.69 9.10 -33.77
N TYR A 60 -36.49 8.24 -33.11
CA TYR A 60 -35.97 7.08 -32.40
C TYR A 60 -35.37 6.03 -33.34
N PHE A 61 -35.96 5.80 -34.51
CA PHE A 61 -35.37 4.91 -35.53
C PHE A 61 -34.04 5.47 -36.07
N GLN A 62 -33.97 6.76 -36.37
CA GLN A 62 -32.72 7.42 -36.75
C GLN A 62 -31.68 7.33 -35.61
N LEU A 63 -32.12 7.50 -34.36
CA LEU A 63 -31.27 7.39 -33.18
C LEU A 63 -30.60 6.02 -33.07
N LYS A 64 -31.32 4.93 -33.34
CA LYS A 64 -30.76 3.56 -33.33
C LYS A 64 -29.62 3.38 -34.33
N GLN A 65 -29.67 4.09 -35.46
CA GLN A 65 -28.64 4.04 -36.50
C GLN A 65 -27.48 5.00 -36.21
N SER A 66 -27.71 6.02 -35.38
CA SER A 66 -26.69 6.99 -35.02
C SER A 66 -25.59 6.39 -34.15
N THR A 67 -24.37 6.87 -34.36
CA THR A 67 -23.23 6.67 -33.45
C THR A 67 -23.09 7.90 -32.56
N GLY A 68 -22.71 7.69 -31.30
CA GLY A 68 -22.44 8.78 -30.37
C GLY A 68 -23.56 9.07 -29.36
N ILE A 69 -23.24 9.99 -28.46
CA ILE A 69 -24.03 10.29 -27.26
C ILE A 69 -24.96 11.49 -27.47
N ALA A 70 -24.52 12.49 -28.24
CA ALA A 70 -25.26 13.74 -28.42
C ALA A 70 -26.67 13.53 -29.01
N PRO A 71 -26.86 12.72 -30.08
CA PRO A 71 -28.20 12.47 -30.61
C PRO A 71 -29.16 11.87 -29.55
N VAL A 72 -28.65 11.01 -28.66
CA VAL A 72 -29.46 10.38 -27.61
C VAL A 72 -29.90 11.41 -26.56
N ILE A 73 -29.00 12.33 -26.19
CA ILE A 73 -29.31 13.41 -25.25
C ILE A 73 -30.34 14.36 -25.85
N THR A 74 -30.18 14.77 -27.12
CA THR A 74 -31.14 15.62 -27.82
C THR A 74 -32.52 14.96 -27.87
N PHE A 75 -32.58 13.67 -28.23
CA PHE A 75 -33.83 12.92 -28.24
C PHE A 75 -34.51 12.88 -26.86
N LEU A 76 -33.74 12.60 -25.79
CA LEU A 76 -34.28 12.56 -24.43
C LEU A 76 -34.76 13.94 -23.93
N HIS A 77 -34.14 15.02 -24.41
CA HIS A 77 -34.58 16.39 -24.12
C HIS A 77 -35.88 16.74 -24.87
N GLU A 78 -36.01 16.34 -26.14
CA GLU A 78 -37.19 16.60 -26.97
C GLU A 78 -38.41 15.74 -26.53
N PHE A 79 -38.16 14.53 -26.03
CA PHE A 79 -39.18 13.56 -25.61
C PHE A 79 -38.94 13.02 -24.18
N PRO A 80 -39.04 13.86 -23.12
CA PRO A 80 -38.73 13.47 -21.74
C PRO A 80 -39.71 12.46 -21.14
N LYS A 81 -40.90 12.30 -21.73
CA LYS A 81 -41.94 11.31 -21.34
C LYS A 81 -42.44 10.49 -22.54
N GLY A 82 -41.64 10.44 -23.61
CA GLY A 82 -42.01 9.74 -24.84
C GLY A 82 -42.11 8.23 -24.66
N LYS A 83 -42.80 7.57 -25.61
CA LYS A 83 -42.93 6.10 -25.69
C LYS A 83 -41.58 5.39 -25.62
N HIS A 84 -40.54 5.96 -26.25
CA HIS A 84 -39.20 5.39 -26.36
C HIS A 84 -38.21 5.92 -25.31
N HIS A 85 -38.66 6.73 -24.36
CA HIS A 85 -37.79 7.34 -23.34
C HIS A 85 -36.91 6.33 -22.58
N ARG A 86 -37.51 5.25 -22.07
CA ARG A 86 -36.79 4.20 -21.33
C ARG A 86 -35.73 3.51 -22.19
N GLU A 87 -36.04 3.24 -23.45
CA GLU A 87 -35.14 2.59 -24.39
C GLU A 87 -33.97 3.51 -24.78
N ALA A 88 -34.26 4.80 -25.01
CA ALA A 88 -33.23 5.81 -25.28
C ALA A 88 -32.28 6.00 -24.09
N HIS A 89 -32.78 5.95 -22.85
CA HIS A 89 -31.92 5.96 -21.65
C HIS A 89 -30.99 4.73 -21.56
N ARG A 90 -31.49 3.54 -21.91
CA ARG A 90 -30.66 2.33 -21.98
C ARG A 90 -29.58 2.48 -23.06
N LEU A 91 -29.96 2.97 -24.24
CA LEU A 91 -29.02 3.25 -25.33
C LEU A 91 -27.95 4.26 -24.90
N LEU A 92 -28.33 5.33 -24.19
CA LEU A 92 -27.38 6.31 -23.64
C LEU A 92 -26.36 5.66 -22.72
N ALA A 93 -26.80 4.80 -21.81
CA ALA A 93 -25.92 4.08 -20.89
C ALA A 93 -24.96 3.15 -21.66
N THR A 94 -25.46 2.39 -22.65
CA THR A 94 -24.63 1.56 -23.53
C THR A 94 -23.57 2.39 -24.25
N ARG A 95 -23.94 3.51 -24.90
CA ARG A 95 -22.99 4.40 -25.60
C ARG A 95 -21.95 4.99 -24.65
N ARG A 96 -22.32 5.30 -23.40
CA ARG A 96 -21.38 5.77 -22.37
C ARG A 96 -20.40 4.66 -21.95
N ALA A 97 -20.87 3.41 -21.84
CA ALA A 97 -20.01 2.26 -21.56
C ALA A 97 -18.99 2.05 -22.69
N GLU A 98 -19.46 2.04 -23.95
CA GLU A 98 -18.62 1.91 -25.15
C GLU A 98 -17.53 2.99 -25.18
N ARG A 99 -17.91 4.27 -24.96
CA ARG A 99 -16.96 5.39 -24.88
C ARG A 99 -15.97 5.24 -23.73
N ALA A 100 -16.41 4.77 -22.57
CA ALA A 100 -15.52 4.55 -21.43
C ALA A 100 -14.49 3.45 -21.74
N LEU A 101 -14.93 2.34 -22.34
CA LEU A 101 -14.09 1.22 -22.75
C LEU A 101 -13.06 1.60 -23.82
N SER A 102 -13.44 2.45 -24.78
CA SER A 102 -12.52 2.93 -25.83
C SER A 102 -11.57 4.03 -25.37
N SER A 103 -11.86 4.72 -24.27
CA SER A 103 -10.94 5.70 -23.68
C SER A 103 -9.67 5.02 -23.15
N LYS A 104 -8.53 5.73 -23.07
CA LYS A 104 -7.29 5.19 -22.45
C LYS A 104 -7.25 5.38 -20.92
N GLY A 105 -8.01 6.33 -20.39
CA GLY A 105 -7.95 6.70 -18.97
C GLY A 105 -8.83 5.83 -18.06
N VAL A 106 -8.54 5.85 -16.76
CA VAL A 106 -9.36 5.21 -15.72
C VAL A 106 -10.62 6.02 -15.39
N TRP A 107 -10.56 7.35 -15.49
CA TRP A 107 -11.66 8.25 -15.11
C TRP A 107 -12.97 8.01 -15.84
N PRO A 108 -13.02 7.80 -17.17
CA PRO A 108 -14.27 7.50 -17.86
C PRO A 108 -14.92 6.20 -17.38
N LEU A 109 -14.12 5.19 -17.02
CA LEU A 109 -14.61 3.91 -16.50
C LEU A 109 -15.19 4.06 -15.09
N ILE A 110 -14.48 4.77 -14.19
CA ILE A 110 -14.97 5.11 -12.84
C ILE A 110 -16.30 5.87 -12.95
N ARG A 111 -16.34 6.90 -13.79
CA ARG A 111 -17.53 7.73 -14.03
C ARG A 111 -18.71 6.88 -14.49
N PHE A 112 -18.49 5.96 -15.42
CA PHE A 112 -19.54 5.05 -15.89
C PHE A 112 -20.08 4.18 -14.75
N LEU A 113 -19.20 3.53 -13.97
CA LEU A 113 -19.62 2.67 -12.86
C LEU A 113 -20.37 3.44 -11.78
N HIS A 114 -20.02 4.70 -11.54
CA HIS A 114 -20.72 5.58 -10.61
C HIS A 114 -22.14 5.90 -11.07
N TYR A 115 -22.32 6.33 -12.33
CA TYR A 115 -23.64 6.70 -12.85
C TYR A 115 -24.53 5.51 -13.22
N HIS A 116 -23.94 4.34 -13.49
CA HIS A 116 -24.64 3.18 -14.02
C HIS A 116 -24.25 1.86 -13.32
N PRO A 117 -24.38 1.76 -11.98
CA PRO A 117 -23.85 0.63 -11.20
C PRO A 117 -24.50 -0.72 -11.53
N ARG A 118 -25.73 -0.72 -12.07
CA ARG A 118 -26.50 -1.93 -12.42
C ARG A 118 -26.53 -2.23 -13.93
N HIS A 119 -25.73 -1.53 -14.73
CA HIS A 119 -25.73 -1.75 -16.17
C HIS A 119 -25.11 -3.11 -16.54
N PRO A 120 -25.63 -3.85 -17.54
CA PRO A 120 -25.10 -5.15 -17.93
C PRO A 120 -23.60 -5.14 -18.27
N MET A 121 -23.12 -4.06 -18.91
CA MET A 121 -21.69 -3.87 -19.23
C MET A 121 -20.81 -3.52 -18.02
N GLY A 122 -21.39 -3.31 -16.83
CA GLY A 122 -20.67 -2.91 -15.63
C GLY A 122 -19.56 -3.90 -15.24
N LYS A 123 -19.78 -5.21 -15.41
CA LYS A 123 -18.77 -6.24 -15.16
C LYS A 123 -17.55 -6.10 -16.07
N GLN A 124 -17.78 -5.85 -17.37
CA GLN A 124 -16.69 -5.64 -18.33
C GLN A 124 -15.94 -4.34 -18.04
N VAL A 125 -16.65 -3.24 -17.78
CA VAL A 125 -16.04 -1.95 -17.43
C VAL A 125 -15.19 -2.06 -16.16
N ARG A 126 -15.67 -2.77 -15.14
CA ARG A 126 -14.91 -3.02 -13.90
C ARG A 126 -13.62 -3.80 -14.16
N LYS A 127 -13.67 -4.86 -14.98
CA LYS A 127 -12.49 -5.64 -15.36
C LYS A 127 -11.43 -4.78 -16.08
N VAL A 128 -11.86 -3.95 -17.04
CA VAL A 128 -10.95 -3.05 -17.77
C VAL A 128 -10.39 -1.96 -16.85
N LEU A 129 -11.20 -1.42 -15.94
CA LEU A 129 -10.76 -0.44 -14.95
C LEU A 129 -9.67 -1.03 -14.05
N GLU A 130 -9.90 -2.22 -13.52
CA GLU A 130 -8.94 -2.89 -12.65
C GLU A 130 -7.58 -3.07 -13.33
N ALA A 131 -7.57 -3.64 -14.54
CA ALA A 131 -6.35 -3.89 -15.30
C ALA A 131 -5.58 -2.60 -15.60
N ARG A 132 -6.27 -1.56 -16.09
CA ARG A 132 -5.61 -0.28 -16.44
C ARG A 132 -5.12 0.48 -15.21
N TRP A 133 -5.88 0.45 -14.11
CA TRP A 133 -5.46 1.11 -12.88
C TRP A 133 -4.23 0.41 -12.31
N PHE A 134 -4.22 -0.92 -12.28
CA PHE A 134 -3.05 -1.67 -11.82
C PHE A 134 -1.82 -1.41 -12.71
N GLU A 135 -1.97 -1.40 -14.03
CA GLU A 135 -0.89 -1.04 -14.97
C GLU A 135 -0.31 0.37 -14.68
N GLN A 136 -1.15 1.34 -14.34
CA GLN A 136 -0.70 2.68 -13.94
C GLN A 136 0.09 2.66 -12.62
N LEU A 137 -0.33 1.83 -11.66
CA LEU A 137 0.37 1.66 -10.39
C LEU A 137 1.71 0.94 -10.54
N GLU A 138 1.85 0.05 -11.53
CA GLU A 138 3.14 -0.57 -11.84
C GLU A 138 4.15 0.46 -12.34
N LYS A 139 3.71 1.41 -13.18
CA LYS A 139 4.57 2.47 -13.72
C LYS A 139 4.93 3.53 -12.68
N THR A 140 3.95 3.96 -11.88
CA THR A 140 4.11 5.04 -10.90
C THR A 140 3.52 4.63 -9.56
N PRO A 141 4.19 3.75 -8.80
CA PRO A 141 3.68 3.22 -7.56
C PRO A 141 3.71 4.30 -6.46
N THR A 142 2.55 4.53 -5.84
CA THR A 142 2.44 5.40 -4.67
C THR A 142 1.62 4.69 -3.60
N ILE A 143 1.96 4.88 -2.32
CA ILE A 143 1.23 4.29 -1.19
C ILE A 143 -0.26 4.63 -1.27
N THR A 144 -0.59 5.92 -1.46
CA THR A 144 -1.98 6.38 -1.57
C THR A 144 -2.70 5.78 -2.78
N GLY A 145 -2.02 5.66 -3.93
CA GLY A 145 -2.60 5.07 -5.14
C GLY A 145 -2.93 3.59 -4.96
N ILE A 146 -2.03 2.82 -4.35
CA ILE A 146 -2.24 1.38 -4.13
C ILE A 146 -3.31 1.14 -3.08
N ARG A 147 -3.35 1.92 -1.98
CA ARG A 147 -4.44 1.84 -0.99
C ARG A 147 -5.81 2.06 -1.63
N ARG A 148 -5.96 3.14 -2.43
CA ARG A 148 -7.21 3.41 -3.17
C ARG A 148 -7.59 2.27 -4.12
N TYR A 149 -6.61 1.64 -4.78
CA TYR A 149 -6.86 0.48 -5.63
C TYR A 149 -7.38 -0.71 -4.81
N LEU A 150 -6.76 -1.03 -3.67
CA LEU A 150 -7.18 -2.11 -2.79
C LEU A 150 -8.58 -1.87 -2.20
N ASP A 151 -8.91 -0.61 -1.87
CA ASP A 151 -10.25 -0.22 -1.40
C ASP A 151 -11.31 -0.45 -2.50
N TYR A 152 -10.97 -0.17 -3.76
CA TYR A 152 -11.89 -0.31 -4.89
C TYR A 152 -12.01 -1.75 -5.42
N PHE A 153 -10.96 -2.56 -5.23
CA PHE A 153 -10.81 -3.93 -5.72
C PHE A 153 -10.35 -4.91 -4.62
N PRO A 154 -11.11 -5.08 -3.52
CA PRO A 154 -10.70 -5.94 -2.40
C PRO A 154 -10.64 -7.44 -2.78
N LEU A 155 -11.31 -7.82 -3.88
CA LEU A 155 -11.31 -9.17 -4.45
C LEU A 155 -10.76 -9.18 -5.88
N GLY A 156 -9.97 -8.16 -6.24
CA GLY A 156 -9.36 -8.02 -7.55
C GLY A 156 -8.34 -9.12 -7.85
N ILE A 157 -8.16 -9.43 -9.13
CA ILE A 157 -7.13 -10.38 -9.59
C ILE A 157 -5.71 -9.89 -9.23
N HIS A 158 -5.51 -8.56 -9.08
CA HIS A 158 -4.23 -8.00 -8.67
C HIS A 158 -4.17 -7.60 -7.19
N PHE A 159 -5.12 -8.06 -6.35
CA PHE A 159 -5.11 -7.77 -4.91
C PHE A 159 -3.79 -8.19 -4.23
N ARG A 160 -3.35 -9.44 -4.43
CA ARG A 160 -2.12 -9.96 -3.79
C ARG A 160 -0.86 -9.21 -4.25
N PRO A 161 -0.60 -9.02 -5.57
CA PRO A 161 0.50 -8.17 -6.02
C PRO A 161 0.46 -6.73 -5.49
N ALA A 162 -0.72 -6.11 -5.45
CA ALA A 162 -0.89 -4.76 -4.92
C ALA A 162 -0.57 -4.68 -3.41
N MET A 163 -1.03 -5.66 -2.62
CA MET A 163 -0.71 -5.76 -1.20
C MET A 163 0.79 -5.94 -0.95
N GLU A 164 1.46 -6.79 -1.71
CA GLU A 164 2.92 -6.97 -1.63
C GLU A 164 3.66 -5.66 -1.94
N ARG A 165 3.21 -4.93 -2.98
CA ARG A 165 3.82 -3.66 -3.36
C ARG A 165 3.59 -2.59 -2.29
N LEU A 166 2.39 -2.51 -1.73
CA LEU A 166 2.08 -1.59 -0.62
C LEU A 166 2.99 -1.87 0.57
N ALA A 167 3.07 -3.12 1.01
CA ALA A 167 3.88 -3.50 2.16
C ALA A 167 5.37 -3.20 1.95
N ALA A 168 5.88 -3.41 0.73
CA ALA A 168 7.27 -3.06 0.37
C ALA A 168 7.54 -1.55 0.42
N LEU A 169 6.61 -0.72 -0.06
CA LEU A 169 6.74 0.74 0.00
C LEU A 169 6.65 1.27 1.43
N GLU A 170 5.74 0.73 2.24
CA GLU A 170 5.62 1.11 3.66
C GLU A 170 6.89 0.73 4.43
N LEU A 171 7.48 -0.44 4.15
CA LEU A 171 8.74 -0.84 4.76
C LEU A 171 9.88 0.10 4.35
N ALA A 172 9.97 0.44 3.06
CA ALA A 172 10.98 1.38 2.57
C ALA A 172 10.82 2.78 3.19
N LYS A 173 9.58 3.22 3.43
CA LYS A 173 9.30 4.51 4.08
C LYS A 173 9.81 4.59 5.52
N LEU A 174 10.01 3.46 6.21
CA LEU A 174 10.55 3.47 7.57
C LEU A 174 12.06 3.80 7.61
N GLY A 175 12.77 3.73 6.49
CA GLY A 175 14.21 3.99 6.41
C GLY A 175 15.10 2.85 6.92
N ASP A 176 16.39 3.13 7.12
CA ASP A 176 17.40 2.12 7.46
C ASP A 176 17.37 1.67 8.93
N ASN A 177 16.90 2.55 9.82
CA ASN A 177 16.85 2.31 11.27
C ASN A 177 15.41 2.50 11.80
N PRO A 178 14.47 1.64 11.39
CA PRO A 178 13.09 1.72 11.84
C PRO A 178 12.98 1.39 13.34
N SER A 179 12.03 2.02 14.03
CA SER A 179 11.76 1.69 15.44
C SER A 179 11.18 0.27 15.57
N PRO A 180 11.38 -0.42 16.71
CA PRO A 180 10.77 -1.73 16.97
C PRO A 180 9.24 -1.71 16.83
N GLU A 181 8.59 -0.63 17.25
CA GLU A 181 7.13 -0.46 17.20
C GLU A 181 6.65 -0.38 15.75
N ALA A 182 7.35 0.39 14.91
CA ALA A 182 7.02 0.51 13.49
C ALA A 182 7.16 -0.83 12.76
N LEU A 183 8.24 -1.58 13.02
CA LEU A 183 8.42 -2.94 12.49
C LEU A 183 7.33 -3.89 12.97
N SER A 184 6.96 -3.82 14.25
CA SER A 184 5.90 -4.64 14.84
C SER A 184 4.56 -4.39 14.16
N LEU A 185 4.14 -3.12 14.06
CA LEU A 185 2.90 -2.73 13.36
C LEU A 185 2.90 -3.21 11.90
N LEU A 186 4.00 -3.03 11.18
CA LEU A 186 4.11 -3.47 9.78
C LEU A 186 4.00 -4.99 9.67
N SER A 187 4.67 -5.74 10.55
CA SER A 187 4.63 -7.21 10.57
C SER A 187 3.23 -7.77 10.84
N ILE A 188 2.42 -7.05 11.64
CA ILE A 188 1.04 -7.43 11.94
C ILE A 188 0.14 -7.06 10.76
N ALA A 189 0.26 -5.83 10.25
CA ALA A 189 -0.57 -5.32 9.15
C ALA A 189 -0.37 -6.10 7.84
N TYR A 190 0.84 -6.64 7.62
CA TYR A 190 1.20 -7.31 6.38
C TYR A 190 1.79 -8.71 6.60
N ALA A 191 1.22 -9.46 7.55
CA ALA A 191 1.71 -10.78 7.97
C ALA A 191 1.95 -11.77 6.82
N ASP A 192 1.11 -11.73 5.79
CA ASP A 192 1.16 -12.63 4.64
C ASP A 192 2.08 -12.15 3.50
N THR A 193 2.81 -11.04 3.68
CA THR A 193 3.66 -10.45 2.64
C THR A 193 5.14 -10.70 2.90
N LYS A 194 5.96 -10.61 1.84
CA LYS A 194 7.42 -10.67 1.98
C LYS A 194 7.97 -9.54 2.85
N ALA A 195 7.38 -8.35 2.75
CA ALA A 195 7.80 -7.19 3.55
C ALA A 195 7.45 -7.37 5.04
N GLY A 196 6.28 -7.92 5.37
CA GLY A 196 5.92 -8.29 6.74
C GLY A 196 6.86 -9.33 7.34
N ALA A 197 7.22 -10.36 6.56
CA ALA A 197 8.21 -11.35 6.98
C ALA A 197 9.59 -10.72 7.24
N ARG A 198 10.04 -9.79 6.39
CA ARG A 198 11.29 -9.03 6.60
C ARG A 198 11.23 -8.15 7.84
N ALA A 199 10.11 -7.46 8.09
CA ALA A 199 9.94 -6.64 9.29
C ALA A 199 9.96 -7.49 10.56
N LYS A 200 9.30 -8.65 10.55
CA LYS A 200 9.35 -9.62 11.65
C LYS A 200 10.77 -10.12 11.92
N ALA A 201 11.54 -10.43 10.86
CA ALA A 201 12.92 -10.84 10.99
C ALA A 201 13.82 -9.72 11.54
N ALA A 202 13.63 -8.48 11.08
CA ALA A 202 14.33 -7.31 11.60
C ALA A 202 14.04 -7.10 13.09
N LEU A 203 12.77 -7.20 13.50
CA LEU A 203 12.36 -7.09 14.90
C LEU A 203 12.99 -8.20 15.78
N ALA A 204 13.02 -9.44 15.28
CA ALA A 204 13.68 -10.55 15.98
C ALA A 204 15.19 -10.28 16.16
N ARG A 205 15.85 -9.76 15.12
CA ARG A 205 17.26 -9.35 15.20
C ARG A 205 17.47 -8.27 16.25
N MET A 206 16.63 -7.23 16.30
CA MET A 206 16.75 -6.17 17.32
C MET A 206 16.62 -6.73 18.74
N ARG A 207 15.65 -7.63 18.98
CA ARG A 207 15.50 -8.30 20.29
C ARG A 207 16.72 -9.14 20.65
N HIS A 208 17.32 -9.85 19.68
CA HIS A 208 18.56 -10.59 19.91
C HIS A 208 19.70 -9.66 20.31
N LEU A 209 19.83 -8.50 19.66
CA LEU A 209 20.83 -7.49 20.00
C LEU A 209 20.60 -6.93 21.40
N GLU A 210 19.36 -6.65 21.78
CA GLU A 210 18.99 -6.19 23.12
C GLU A 210 19.38 -7.21 24.19
N VAL A 211 19.08 -8.50 23.96
CA VAL A 211 19.50 -9.59 24.86
C VAL A 211 21.02 -9.68 24.96
N LEU A 212 21.76 -9.57 23.85
CA LEU A 212 23.23 -9.60 23.88
C LEU A 212 23.82 -8.40 24.65
N ILE A 213 23.24 -7.21 24.49
CA ILE A 213 23.78 -5.99 25.09
C ILE A 213 23.40 -5.89 26.57
N ALA A 214 22.14 -6.12 26.91
CA ALA A 214 21.56 -5.79 28.22
C ALA A 214 20.93 -6.99 28.96
N GLY A 215 20.82 -8.15 28.31
CA GLY A 215 20.19 -9.33 28.88
C GLY A 215 20.95 -9.92 30.06
N GLU A 216 20.26 -10.75 30.84
CA GLU A 216 20.89 -11.58 31.85
C GLU A 216 21.67 -12.72 31.23
N PHE A 217 22.64 -13.26 31.97
CA PHE A 217 23.52 -14.32 31.46
C PHE A 217 22.74 -15.53 30.92
N HIS A 218 21.71 -16.00 31.63
CA HIS A 218 20.91 -17.14 31.18
C HIS A 218 20.17 -16.87 29.86
N ALA A 219 19.70 -15.65 29.62
CA ALA A 219 19.06 -15.26 28.37
C ALA A 219 20.08 -15.21 27.21
N VAL A 220 21.27 -14.67 27.47
CA VAL A 220 22.38 -14.66 26.49
C VAL A 220 22.81 -16.09 26.16
N ALA A 221 23.00 -16.94 27.16
CA ALA A 221 23.36 -18.34 26.99
C ALA A 221 22.33 -19.09 26.13
N ALA A 222 21.04 -18.95 26.45
CA ALA A 222 19.96 -19.56 25.70
C ALA A 222 19.92 -19.07 24.24
N LEU A 223 20.16 -17.77 24.02
CA LEU A 223 20.21 -17.19 22.68
C LEU A 223 21.39 -17.74 21.86
N LEU A 224 22.58 -17.84 22.46
CA LEU A 224 23.79 -18.38 21.82
C LEU A 224 23.65 -19.86 21.43
N LEU A 225 22.92 -20.65 22.23
CA LEU A 225 22.65 -22.05 21.92
C LEU A 225 21.66 -22.23 20.77
N ARG A 226 20.67 -21.34 20.66
CA ARG A 226 19.61 -21.42 19.65
C ARG A 226 20.04 -20.86 18.30
N GLU A 227 20.75 -19.74 18.29
CA GLU A 227 21.02 -18.96 17.08
C GLU A 227 22.48 -19.08 16.64
N LYS A 228 22.70 -19.58 15.42
CA LYS A 228 24.06 -19.78 14.87
C LYS A 228 24.64 -18.53 14.21
N ASN A 229 23.79 -17.56 13.84
CA ASN A 229 24.16 -16.42 12.99
C ASN A 229 24.07 -15.09 13.74
N LEU A 230 24.72 -15.01 14.91
CA LEU A 230 24.80 -13.78 15.69
C LEU A 230 26.06 -12.96 15.31
N PRO A 231 26.05 -11.62 15.41
CA PRO A 231 27.24 -10.81 15.12
C PRO A 231 28.38 -11.14 16.10
N GLY A 232 29.50 -11.66 15.59
CA GLY A 232 30.58 -12.21 16.42
C GLY A 232 31.26 -11.18 17.33
N ASP A 233 31.32 -9.92 16.90
CA ASP A 233 31.80 -8.78 17.68
C ASP A 233 30.92 -8.50 18.92
N LEU A 234 29.60 -8.50 18.73
CA LEU A 234 28.64 -8.31 19.82
C LEU A 234 28.58 -9.50 20.76
N VAL A 235 28.66 -10.72 20.22
CA VAL A 235 28.78 -11.95 21.04
C VAL A 235 30.03 -11.88 21.92
N ALA A 236 31.19 -11.52 21.35
CA ALA A 236 32.42 -11.38 22.12
C ALA A 236 32.33 -10.29 23.19
N ALA A 237 31.76 -9.13 22.86
CA ALA A 237 31.56 -8.03 23.82
C ALA A 237 30.62 -8.43 24.96
N SER A 238 29.51 -9.09 24.64
CA SER A 238 28.53 -9.60 25.60
C SER A 238 29.17 -10.63 26.55
N LEU A 239 29.83 -11.65 26.00
CA LEU A 239 30.53 -12.68 26.78
C LEU A 239 31.60 -12.07 27.69
N LYS A 240 32.39 -11.11 27.19
CA LYS A 240 33.39 -10.40 27.98
C LYS A 240 32.75 -9.67 29.16
N ARG A 241 31.66 -8.93 28.94
CA ARG A 241 30.92 -8.22 29.99
C ARG A 241 30.39 -9.19 31.05
N HIS A 242 29.76 -10.29 30.64
CA HIS A 242 29.23 -11.29 31.57
C HIS A 242 30.34 -12.02 32.34
N MET A 243 31.46 -12.31 31.70
CA MET A 243 32.62 -12.90 32.35
C MET A 243 33.22 -11.95 33.40
N GLN A 244 33.39 -10.67 33.09
CA GLN A 244 33.84 -9.67 34.06
C GLN A 244 32.88 -9.58 35.25
N ARG A 245 31.57 -9.52 35.01
CA ARG A 245 30.57 -9.50 36.08
C ARG A 245 30.64 -10.75 36.95
N ALA A 246 30.77 -11.93 36.35
CA ALA A 246 30.84 -13.20 37.06
C ALA A 246 32.14 -13.36 37.87
N VAL A 247 33.27 -12.86 37.36
CA VAL A 247 34.53 -12.80 38.13
C VAL A 247 34.38 -11.86 39.32
N LEU A 248 33.82 -10.66 39.12
CA LEU A 248 33.61 -9.69 40.21
C LEU A 248 32.62 -10.18 41.28
N SER A 249 31.59 -10.93 40.87
CA SER A 249 30.63 -11.53 41.82
C SER A 249 31.06 -12.89 42.35
N LEU A 250 32.20 -13.43 41.88
CA LEU A 250 32.69 -14.78 42.17
C LEU A 250 31.62 -15.87 41.91
N ASP A 251 30.85 -15.71 40.82
CA ASP A 251 29.82 -16.67 40.42
C ASP A 251 30.43 -17.81 39.58
N GLY A 252 30.90 -18.84 40.28
CA GLY A 252 31.52 -20.01 39.65
C GLY A 252 30.60 -20.79 38.69
N LYS A 253 29.27 -20.76 38.89
CA LYS A 253 28.32 -21.47 38.02
C LYS A 253 28.21 -20.76 36.66
N THR A 254 28.10 -19.44 36.69
CA THR A 254 28.07 -18.63 35.47
C THR A 254 29.38 -18.75 34.69
N LEU A 255 30.54 -18.73 35.37
CA LEU A 255 31.85 -18.94 34.73
C LEU A 255 31.96 -20.31 34.04
N GLU A 256 31.41 -21.36 34.65
CA GLU A 256 31.44 -22.71 34.08
C GLU A 256 30.58 -22.80 32.82
N SER A 257 29.38 -22.23 32.91
CA SER A 257 28.44 -22.16 31.80
C SER A 257 29.04 -21.34 30.63
N LEU A 258 29.66 -20.19 30.91
CA LEU A 258 30.36 -19.37 29.92
C LEU A 258 31.43 -20.17 29.18
N CYS A 259 32.28 -20.90 29.90
CA CYS A 259 33.33 -21.71 29.29
C CYS A 259 32.81 -22.92 28.49
N SER A 260 31.59 -23.40 28.78
CA SER A 260 30.95 -24.49 28.03
C SER A 260 30.24 -24.03 26.76
N LEU A 261 29.72 -22.80 26.74
CA LEU A 261 29.03 -22.22 25.59
C LEU A 261 29.98 -21.87 24.45
N THR A 262 31.26 -21.69 24.77
CA THR A 262 32.27 -21.20 23.84
C THR A 262 33.05 -22.35 23.21
N THR A 263 32.41 -23.15 22.38
CA THR A 263 33.14 -24.06 21.46
C THR A 263 33.99 -23.26 20.45
N HIS A 264 33.63 -21.99 20.21
CA HIS A 264 34.33 -21.08 19.29
C HIS A 264 35.22 -20.02 19.95
N TYR A 265 35.08 -19.77 21.26
CA TYR A 265 35.97 -18.86 22.00
C TYR A 265 36.71 -19.67 23.07
N THR A 266 38.03 -19.76 22.96
CA THR A 266 38.80 -20.56 23.93
C THR A 266 38.69 -19.92 25.31
N CYS A 267 37.96 -20.58 26.22
CA CYS A 267 38.01 -20.26 27.64
C CYS A 267 39.49 -20.24 28.05
N PRO A 268 40.02 -19.11 28.53
CA PRO A 268 41.44 -19.00 28.81
C PRO A 268 41.88 -20.13 29.75
N LYS A 269 42.97 -20.83 29.44
CA LYS A 269 43.48 -21.93 30.28
C LYS A 269 43.67 -21.51 31.73
N GLN A 270 44.03 -20.24 31.97
CA GLN A 270 44.13 -19.71 33.33
C GLN A 270 42.78 -19.67 34.05
N LEU A 271 41.69 -19.32 33.35
CA LEU A 271 40.35 -19.26 33.95
C LEU A 271 39.84 -20.65 34.34
N SER A 272 40.05 -21.66 33.48
CA SER A 272 39.66 -23.04 33.81
C SER A 272 40.46 -23.59 35.00
N LEU A 273 41.75 -23.27 35.10
CA LEU A 273 42.58 -23.60 36.26
C LEU A 273 42.11 -22.86 37.52
N ALA A 274 41.76 -21.58 37.39
CA ALA A 274 41.22 -20.74 38.46
C ALA A 274 39.94 -21.34 39.04
N MET A 275 39.03 -21.74 38.15
CA MET A 275 37.78 -22.39 38.51
C MET A 275 37.98 -23.73 39.22
N LYS A 276 38.94 -24.57 38.78
CA LYS A 276 39.27 -25.81 39.48
C LYS A 276 39.74 -25.55 40.90
N ARG A 277 40.62 -24.56 41.11
CA ARG A 277 41.05 -24.14 42.45
C ARG A 277 39.87 -23.59 43.27
N TRP A 278 39.01 -22.79 42.65
CA TRP A 278 37.83 -22.20 43.29
C TRP A 278 36.87 -23.26 43.83
N LYS A 279 36.57 -24.30 43.05
CA LYS A 279 35.72 -25.42 43.46
C LYS A 279 36.28 -26.21 44.65
N GLY A 280 37.60 -26.16 44.88
CA GLY A 280 38.27 -26.80 46.02
C GLY A 280 38.27 -25.99 47.31
N LEU A 281 37.78 -24.74 47.31
CA LEU A 281 37.75 -23.90 48.51
C LEU A 281 36.59 -24.28 49.44
N SER A 282 36.83 -24.26 50.75
CA SER A 282 35.76 -24.42 51.75
C SER A 282 34.79 -23.23 51.71
N LYS A 283 33.52 -23.45 52.09
CA LYS A 283 32.49 -22.41 52.16
C LYS A 283 32.92 -21.20 53.02
N ALA A 284 33.68 -21.44 54.09
CA ALA A 284 34.23 -20.39 54.95
C ALA A 284 35.27 -19.53 54.21
N ARG A 285 36.23 -20.13 53.51
CA ARG A 285 37.21 -19.40 52.68
C ARG A 285 36.53 -18.62 51.55
N HIS A 286 35.53 -19.22 50.92
CA HIS A 286 34.74 -18.59 49.87
C HIS A 286 34.05 -17.31 50.38
N ASN A 287 33.37 -17.40 51.53
CA ASN A 287 32.71 -16.25 52.16
C ASN A 287 33.72 -15.18 52.61
N GLY A 288 34.89 -15.60 53.11
CA GLY A 288 35.98 -14.69 53.47
C GLY A 288 36.50 -13.89 52.28
N LEU A 289 36.75 -14.56 51.14
CA LEU A 289 37.14 -13.90 49.89
C LEU A 289 36.07 -12.93 49.38
N LEU A 290 34.79 -13.33 49.39
CA LEU A 290 33.68 -12.46 49.03
C LEU A 290 33.61 -11.21 49.90
N GLN A 291 33.77 -11.35 51.23
CA GLN A 291 33.78 -10.19 52.13
C GLN A 291 34.99 -9.29 51.89
N MET A 292 36.17 -9.85 51.63
CA MET A 292 37.37 -9.07 51.31
C MET A 292 37.19 -8.29 50.01
N VAL A 293 36.66 -8.91 48.94
CA VAL A 293 36.36 -8.24 47.67
C VAL A 293 35.35 -7.11 47.87
N ARG A 294 34.28 -7.34 48.65
CA ARG A 294 33.27 -6.31 48.95
C ARG A 294 33.85 -5.13 49.75
N LYS A 295 34.74 -5.40 50.72
CA LYS A 295 35.41 -4.36 51.52
C LYS A 295 36.42 -3.55 50.71
N ALA A 296 36.93 -4.07 49.59
CA ALA A 296 37.90 -3.40 48.74
C ALA A 296 37.27 -2.48 47.66
N ALA A 297 35.95 -2.52 47.44
CA ALA A 297 35.25 -1.64 46.50
C ALA A 297 34.94 -0.26 47.16
N PRO A 298 35.06 0.89 46.45
CA PRO A 298 34.64 1.08 45.06
C PRO A 298 35.78 1.59 44.18
N PHE A 299 36.58 0.70 43.60
CA PHE A 299 37.55 1.10 42.58
C PHE A 299 37.26 0.41 41.24
N VAL A 300 37.26 1.23 40.19
CA VAL A 300 37.10 0.82 38.79
C VAL A 300 38.45 0.26 38.31
N PRO A 301 38.51 -0.92 37.67
CA PRO A 301 39.77 -1.50 37.21
C PRO A 301 40.46 -0.65 36.14
N TYR A 302 41.79 -0.53 36.25
CA TYR A 302 42.64 0.22 35.30
C TYR A 302 42.87 -0.59 34.01
N PRO A 303 42.79 0.00 32.80
CA PRO A 303 42.83 -0.75 31.53
C PRO A 303 44.17 -1.41 31.16
N SER A 304 45.25 -1.20 31.92
CA SER A 304 46.62 -1.40 31.44
C SER A 304 47.29 -2.73 31.79
N LEU A 305 46.66 -3.65 32.53
CA LEU A 305 47.36 -4.85 33.02
C LEU A 305 46.65 -6.14 32.62
N LYS A 306 47.39 -7.00 31.90
CA LYS A 306 46.86 -7.94 30.91
C LYS A 306 46.87 -9.42 31.32
N THR A 307 47.17 -9.79 32.56
CA THR A 307 47.35 -11.22 32.88
C THR A 307 46.87 -11.68 34.28
N LEU A 308 45.78 -12.45 34.25
CA LEU A 308 45.17 -13.23 35.35
C LEU A 308 46.15 -14.13 36.13
N THR A 309 47.31 -14.45 35.54
CA THR A 309 48.32 -15.35 36.10
C THR A 309 49.01 -14.79 37.34
N VAL A 310 49.21 -13.46 37.41
CA VAL A 310 49.83 -12.78 38.56
C VAL A 310 48.86 -12.72 39.75
N ALA A 311 47.57 -12.62 39.46
CA ALA A 311 46.50 -12.57 40.46
C ALA A 311 46.28 -13.88 41.23
N MET A 312 46.70 -15.01 40.68
CA MET A 312 46.45 -16.32 41.29
C MET A 312 47.60 -16.90 42.10
N ASN A 313 48.80 -16.32 42.01
CA ASN A 313 50.00 -16.79 42.69
C ASN A 313 50.56 -15.79 43.71
N SER A 314 49.97 -14.61 43.84
CA SER A 314 50.33 -13.62 44.87
C SER A 314 49.57 -13.90 46.17
N THR A 315 50.25 -13.82 47.32
CA THR A 315 49.60 -13.76 48.65
C THR A 315 49.22 -12.32 49.04
N ASP A 316 49.70 -11.34 48.28
CA ASP A 316 49.41 -9.91 48.44
C ASP A 316 48.33 -9.46 47.47
N LEU A 317 47.21 -9.01 48.04
CA LEU A 317 46.01 -8.54 47.35
C LEU A 317 46.27 -7.31 46.46
N ARG A 318 47.27 -6.48 46.77
CA ARG A 318 47.59 -5.29 45.96
C ARG A 318 48.11 -5.68 44.57
N THR A 319 48.93 -6.73 44.52
CA THR A 319 49.52 -7.28 43.29
C THR A 319 48.49 -8.08 42.46
N ILE A 320 47.53 -8.71 43.14
CA ILE A 320 46.41 -9.41 42.49
C ILE A 320 45.50 -8.42 41.76
N TRP A 321 45.23 -7.29 42.40
CA TRP A 321 44.31 -6.28 41.89
C TRP A 321 44.93 -5.37 40.83
N ILE A 322 46.25 -5.14 40.90
CA ILE A 322 46.98 -4.42 39.84
C ILE A 322 47.04 -5.26 38.56
N ALA A 323 46.96 -6.60 38.62
CA ALA A 323 47.11 -7.48 37.45
C ALA A 323 45.80 -7.87 36.72
N LEU A 324 44.62 -7.54 37.30
CA LEU A 324 43.27 -7.83 36.79
C LEU A 324 42.60 -6.57 36.22
#